data_AF-A0A078FKN9-F1
#
_entry.id   AF-A0A078FKN9-F1
#
_cell.length_a   1.000
_cell.length_b   1.000
_cell.length_c   1.000
_cell.angle_alpha   90.00
_cell.angle_beta   90.00
_cell.angle_gamma   90.00
#
_symmetry.space_group_name_H-M   'P 1'
#
loop_
_entity.id
_entity.type
_entity.pdbx_description
1 polymer ?
#
loop_
_entity_poly.entity_id
_entity_poly.type
_entity_poly.pdbx_seq_one_letter_code
_entity_poly.pdbx_strand_id
1 'polypeptide(L)'
;MAEEDLECGRWLLWDSVASYEALVLRGASSGVIKLWNPLSTSNKLWSQHRYNKSFFLDDLLENETPRGKKDAATALSNLCIYQGNKGRAVRAGIVPALVKMLSDSSSLRMVDEALTILSVLASNLDAKAAIVKANTLPALIGILQTGQARNRENATAILLSLCKRDNEKLVAIGRLGVVMPLMDLTKNGTERGKRKATSLLELLRKACQ
;
A
#
# COMPACT_ATOMS: atom_id res chain seq x y z
N MET A 1 -1.96 -11.12 -41.04
CA MET A 1 -3.31 -10.50 -41.02
C MET A 1 -4.30 -11.63 -40.90
N ALA A 2 -5.10 -11.79 -39.86
CA ALA A 2 -5.27 -11.09 -38.60
C ALA A 2 -5.88 -12.14 -37.66
N GLU A 3 -5.38 -12.22 -36.43
CA GLU A 3 -5.91 -13.07 -35.37
C GLU A 3 -6.21 -12.13 -34.20
N GLU A 4 -7.32 -11.42 -34.31
CA GLU A 4 -7.95 -10.61 -33.27
C GLU A 4 -9.42 -11.06 -33.18
N ASP A 5 -10.00 -10.95 -31.97
CA ASP A 5 -11.44 -11.04 -31.66
C ASP A 5 -12.03 -12.34 -31.09
N LEU A 6 -11.36 -12.96 -30.11
CA LEU A 6 -12.04 -13.91 -29.19
C LEU A 6 -11.94 -13.59 -27.68
N GLU A 7 -11.30 -12.49 -27.26
CA GLU A 7 -11.15 -12.17 -25.81
C GLU A 7 -11.96 -10.96 -25.31
N CYS A 8 -12.75 -10.27 -26.13
CA CYS A 8 -13.48 -9.07 -25.67
C CYS A 8 -14.81 -9.39 -24.93
N GLY A 9 -15.37 -10.59 -25.07
CA GLY A 9 -16.73 -10.90 -24.62
C GLY A 9 -16.92 -11.35 -23.16
N ARG A 10 -15.84 -11.58 -22.39
CA ARG A 10 -15.93 -12.11 -21.01
C ARG A 10 -15.70 -11.06 -19.92
N TRP A 11 -15.52 -9.80 -20.29
CA TRP A 11 -15.15 -8.70 -19.38
C TRP A 11 -16.33 -7.81 -18.95
N LEU A 12 -17.49 -7.93 -19.58
CA LEU A 12 -18.71 -7.21 -19.20
C LEU A 12 -19.47 -7.84 -18.01
N LEU A 13 -18.97 -8.94 -17.45
CA LEU A 13 -19.52 -9.58 -16.23
C LEU A 13 -18.73 -9.24 -14.95
N TRP A 14 -17.84 -8.25 -15.00
CA TRP A 14 -17.22 -7.65 -13.81
C TRP A 14 -18.10 -6.54 -13.19
N ASP A 15 -19.41 -6.61 -13.43
CA ASP A 15 -20.41 -5.83 -12.72
C ASP A 15 -20.60 -6.39 -11.30
N SER A 16 -20.02 -5.68 -10.32
CA SER A 16 -20.35 -5.58 -8.89
C SER A 16 -20.50 -6.85 -8.01
N VAL A 17 -21.02 -7.97 -8.50
CA VAL A 17 -21.44 -9.14 -7.72
C VAL A 17 -20.30 -10.16 -7.57
N ALA A 18 -19.51 -10.38 -8.62
CA ALA A 18 -18.39 -11.34 -8.57
C ALA A 18 -17.26 -10.91 -7.61
N SER A 19 -17.06 -9.61 -7.41
CA SER A 19 -16.13 -9.10 -6.39
C SER A 19 -16.68 -9.25 -4.97
N TYR A 20 -18.01 -9.21 -4.81
CA TYR A 20 -18.70 -9.35 -3.52
C TYR A 20 -18.65 -10.79 -3.01
N GLU A 21 -19.00 -11.77 -3.87
CA GLU A 21 -18.88 -13.19 -3.54
C GLU A 21 -17.42 -13.61 -3.32
N ALA A 22 -16.48 -13.11 -4.13
CA ALA A 22 -15.05 -13.36 -3.93
C ALA A 22 -14.51 -12.76 -2.61
N LEU A 23 -15.08 -11.64 -2.13
CA LEU A 23 -14.74 -11.04 -0.84
C LEU A 23 -15.34 -11.82 0.34
N VAL A 24 -16.58 -12.28 0.21
CA VAL A 24 -17.26 -13.13 1.20
C VAL A 24 -16.56 -14.49 1.31
N LEU A 25 -16.19 -15.11 0.18
CA LEU A 25 -15.49 -16.41 0.13
C LEU A 25 -14.06 -16.36 0.70
N ARG A 26 -13.45 -15.18 0.79
CA ARG A 26 -12.09 -14.98 1.34
C ARG A 26 -12.08 -14.43 2.77
N GLY A 27 -13.23 -14.39 3.45
CA GLY A 27 -13.32 -13.97 4.85
C GLY A 27 -13.12 -12.47 5.07
N ALA A 28 -13.37 -11.62 4.07
CA ALA A 28 -13.34 -10.18 4.27
C ALA A 28 -14.44 -9.77 5.27
N SER A 29 -14.10 -8.94 6.26
CA SER A 29 -15.08 -8.46 7.23
C SER A 29 -16.20 -7.67 6.54
N SER A 30 -17.40 -7.69 7.13
CA SER A 30 -18.58 -6.99 6.60
C SER A 30 -18.30 -5.50 6.28
N GLY A 31 -17.37 -4.88 7.01
CA GLY A 31 -16.93 -3.50 6.77
C GLY A 31 -16.15 -3.30 5.47
N VAL A 32 -15.22 -4.21 5.12
CA VAL A 32 -14.46 -4.17 3.86
C VAL A 32 -15.39 -4.33 2.66
N ILE A 33 -16.40 -5.20 2.80
CA ILE A 33 -17.42 -5.46 1.79
C ILE A 33 -18.30 -4.22 1.56
N LYS A 34 -18.72 -3.53 2.64
CA LYS A 34 -19.52 -2.30 2.55
C LYS A 34 -18.77 -1.13 1.91
N LEU A 35 -17.46 -1.03 2.09
CA LEU A 35 -16.61 -0.02 1.44
C LEU A 35 -16.54 -0.20 -0.09
N TRP A 36 -16.77 -1.42 -0.57
CA TRP A 36 -16.45 -1.83 -1.94
C TRP A 36 -17.64 -2.08 -2.86
N ASN A 37 -18.87 -2.13 -2.34
CA ASN A 37 -20.10 -2.35 -3.10
C ASN A 37 -20.64 -1.04 -3.72
N PRO A 38 -20.57 -0.83 -5.05
CA PRO A 38 -21.10 0.35 -5.73
C PRO A 38 -22.64 0.36 -5.84
N LEU A 39 -23.32 -0.78 -5.66
CA LEU A 39 -24.79 -0.92 -5.77
C LEU A 39 -25.54 -0.81 -4.45
N SER A 40 -24.86 -0.57 -3.33
CA SER A 40 -25.59 -0.21 -2.11
C SER A 40 -26.21 1.16 -2.32
N THR A 41 -27.53 1.18 -2.54
CA THR A 41 -28.43 2.35 -2.56
C THR A 41 -28.27 3.28 -1.35
N SER A 42 -27.49 2.87 -0.36
CA SER A 42 -26.94 3.73 0.70
C SER A 42 -26.04 4.84 0.18
N ASN A 43 -25.58 4.87 -1.08
CA ASN A 43 -24.74 5.97 -1.59
C ASN A 43 -25.41 7.37 -1.53
N LYS A 44 -26.73 7.45 -1.31
CA LYS A 44 -27.42 8.70 -0.91
C LYS A 44 -27.24 9.07 0.57
N LEU A 45 -27.10 8.09 1.46
CA LEU A 45 -26.81 8.29 2.88
C LEU A 45 -25.33 8.68 3.13
N TRP A 46 -24.39 8.21 2.29
CA TRP A 46 -22.97 8.60 2.33
C TRP A 46 -22.73 10.06 1.93
N SER A 47 -23.66 10.68 1.19
CA SER A 47 -23.59 12.10 0.81
C SER A 47 -24.26 13.03 1.82
N GLN A 48 -25.10 12.53 2.73
CA GLN A 48 -25.99 13.40 3.52
C GLN A 48 -25.85 13.33 5.05
N HIS A 49 -25.22 12.34 5.68
CA HIS A 49 -25.04 12.38 7.14
C HIS A 49 -23.73 11.75 7.67
N ARG A 50 -22.86 12.62 8.22
CA ARG A 50 -22.01 12.43 9.42
C ARG A 50 -21.11 11.18 9.59
N TYR A 51 -20.77 10.43 8.54
CA TYR A 51 -19.64 9.47 8.60
C TYR A 51 -18.59 9.83 7.55
N ASN A 52 -17.55 10.52 8.00
CA ASN A 52 -16.43 10.92 7.15
C ASN A 52 -15.73 9.66 6.63
N LYS A 53 -15.34 9.60 5.36
CA LYS A 53 -14.75 8.39 4.77
C LYS A 53 -13.45 7.96 5.48
N SER A 54 -12.72 8.90 6.09
CA SER A 54 -11.58 8.59 6.96
C SER A 54 -12.01 7.94 8.28
N PHE A 55 -13.12 8.38 8.86
CA PHE A 55 -13.64 7.90 10.15
C PHE A 55 -13.98 6.41 10.14
N PHE A 56 -14.40 5.85 9.00
CA PHE A 56 -14.69 4.41 8.89
C PHE A 56 -13.42 3.54 8.72
N LEU A 57 -12.41 4.05 8.03
CA LEU A 57 -11.09 3.40 7.98
C LEU A 57 -10.40 3.47 9.34
N ASP A 58 -10.55 4.60 10.03
CA ASP A 58 -10.12 4.76 11.42
C ASP A 58 -10.87 3.75 12.31
N ASP A 59 -12.20 3.62 12.21
CA ASP A 59 -12.99 2.64 12.99
C ASP A 59 -12.59 1.17 12.70
N LEU A 60 -12.43 0.80 11.42
CA LEU A 60 -12.02 -0.55 11.00
C LEU A 60 -10.60 -0.90 11.47
N LEU A 61 -9.71 0.09 11.57
CA LEU A 61 -8.30 -0.10 11.91
C LEU A 61 -8.00 0.23 13.38
N GLU A 62 -8.84 0.96 14.09
CA GLU A 62 -8.65 1.37 15.49
C GLU A 62 -9.51 0.56 16.46
N ASN A 63 -10.79 0.27 16.14
CA ASN A 63 -11.76 -0.34 17.06
C ASN A 63 -11.93 -1.86 16.93
N GLU A 64 -11.26 -2.50 15.96
CA GLU A 64 -11.30 -3.95 15.80
C GLU A 64 -10.31 -4.69 16.74
N THR A 65 -10.62 -5.95 17.06
CA THR A 65 -9.67 -6.84 17.74
C THR A 65 -8.37 -6.96 16.92
N PRO A 66 -7.20 -7.27 17.54
CA PRO A 66 -5.96 -7.46 16.79
C PRO A 66 -6.06 -8.48 15.63
N ARG A 67 -6.97 -9.46 15.76
CA ARG A 67 -7.28 -10.43 14.71
C ARG A 67 -8.11 -9.82 13.57
N GLY A 68 -9.16 -9.05 13.90
CA GLY A 68 -9.97 -8.34 12.93
C GLY A 68 -9.15 -7.38 12.06
N LYS A 69 -8.30 -6.56 12.71
CA LYS A 69 -7.38 -5.64 12.01
C LYS A 69 -6.52 -6.35 10.97
N LYS A 70 -5.99 -7.53 11.33
CA LYS A 70 -5.14 -8.34 10.45
C LYS A 70 -5.92 -8.95 9.27
N ASP A 71 -7.12 -9.45 9.53
CA ASP A 71 -7.99 -10.01 8.49
C ASP A 71 -8.45 -8.92 7.52
N ALA A 72 -8.83 -7.74 8.03
CA ALA A 72 -9.17 -6.57 7.23
C ALA A 72 -7.99 -6.10 6.38
N ALA A 73 -6.78 -6.00 6.96
CA ALA A 73 -5.59 -5.60 6.21
C ALA A 73 -5.20 -6.62 5.14
N THR A 74 -5.37 -7.92 5.41
CA THR A 74 -5.15 -8.99 4.43
C THR A 74 -6.14 -8.89 3.26
N ALA A 75 -7.43 -8.68 3.54
CA ALA A 75 -8.45 -8.47 2.53
C ALA A 75 -8.15 -7.23 1.67
N LEU A 76 -7.76 -6.12 2.30
CA LEU A 76 -7.37 -4.88 1.62
C LEU A 76 -6.14 -5.08 0.72
N SER A 77 -5.13 -5.80 1.21
CA SER A 77 -3.94 -6.16 0.42
C SER A 77 -4.34 -6.92 -0.83
N ASN A 78 -5.17 -7.97 -0.68
CA ASN A 78 -5.63 -8.79 -1.80
C ASN A 78 -6.43 -7.99 -2.83
N LEU A 79 -7.31 -7.09 -2.37
CA LEU A 79 -8.06 -6.20 -3.25
C LEU A 79 -7.17 -5.25 -4.03
N CYS A 80 -6.14 -4.70 -3.38
CA CYS A 80 -5.23 -3.73 -3.98
C CYS A 80 -4.23 -4.37 -4.94
N ILE A 81 -4.11 -5.70 -5.03
CA ILE A 81 -3.31 -6.36 -6.07
C ILE A 81 -3.81 -5.94 -7.46
N TYR A 82 -5.12 -5.83 -7.63
CA TYR A 82 -5.74 -5.40 -8.88
C TYR A 82 -5.56 -3.90 -9.12
N GLN A 83 -5.08 -3.52 -10.30
CA GLN A 83 -4.71 -2.13 -10.61
C GLN A 83 -5.91 -1.17 -10.54
N GLY A 84 -7.08 -1.57 -11.04
CA GLY A 84 -8.30 -0.74 -11.00
C GLY A 84 -8.77 -0.42 -9.58
N ASN A 85 -8.30 -1.20 -8.58
CA ASN A 85 -8.72 -1.04 -7.20
C ASN A 85 -7.86 -0.05 -6.41
N LYS A 86 -6.61 0.16 -6.83
CA LYS A 86 -5.65 1.04 -6.13
C LYS A 86 -6.14 2.48 -6.09
N GLY A 87 -6.61 3.02 -7.22
CA GLY A 87 -7.15 4.38 -7.27
C GLY A 87 -8.39 4.57 -6.38
N ARG A 88 -9.27 3.56 -6.32
CA ARG A 88 -10.44 3.56 -5.42
C ARG A 88 -10.01 3.59 -3.95
N ALA A 89 -9.02 2.77 -3.59
CA ALA A 89 -8.48 2.70 -2.24
C ALA A 89 -7.80 4.03 -1.82
N VAL A 90 -7.02 4.65 -2.71
CA VAL A 90 -6.41 5.96 -2.47
C VAL A 90 -7.47 7.04 -2.24
N ARG A 91 -8.50 7.11 -3.11
CA ARG A 91 -9.64 8.02 -2.91
C ARG A 91 -10.48 7.69 -1.67
N ALA A 92 -10.29 6.52 -1.07
CA ALA A 92 -10.90 6.19 0.21
C ALA A 92 -10.13 6.72 1.42
N GLY A 93 -8.92 7.23 1.24
CA GLY A 93 -8.09 7.72 2.35
C GLY A 93 -7.28 6.60 3.01
N ILE A 94 -7.05 5.48 2.31
CA ILE A 94 -6.28 4.36 2.86
C ILE A 94 -4.83 4.76 3.20
N VAL A 95 -4.22 5.67 2.42
CA VAL A 95 -2.80 6.03 2.58
C VAL A 95 -2.52 6.73 3.92
N PRO A 96 -3.23 7.82 4.30
CA PRO A 96 -3.07 8.41 5.63
C PRO A 96 -3.24 7.41 6.78
N ALA A 97 -4.24 6.52 6.69
CA ALA A 97 -4.48 5.50 7.70
C ALA A 97 -3.28 4.55 7.84
N LEU A 98 -2.77 4.02 6.72
CA LEU A 98 -1.60 3.14 6.72
C LEU A 98 -0.35 3.83 7.26
N VAL A 99 -0.13 5.11 6.95
CA VAL A 99 1.04 5.88 7.44
C VAL A 99 0.94 6.14 8.94
N LYS A 100 -0.27 6.40 9.46
CA LYS A 100 -0.51 6.50 10.91
C LYS A 100 -0.16 5.18 11.61
N MET A 101 -0.54 4.05 11.03
CA MET A 101 -0.20 2.72 11.57
C MET A 101 1.31 2.44 11.61
N LEU A 102 2.10 3.00 10.68
CA LEU A 102 3.57 2.89 10.73
C LEU A 102 4.19 3.67 11.91
N SER A 103 3.51 4.70 12.39
CA SER A 103 4.03 5.65 13.39
C SER A 103 3.54 5.36 14.79
N ASP A 104 2.45 4.61 14.92
CA ASP A 104 1.83 4.28 16.20
C ASP A 104 2.54 3.10 16.89
N SER A 105 3.19 3.41 18.01
CA SER A 105 3.92 2.44 18.85
C SER A 105 3.04 1.30 19.38
N SER A 106 1.72 1.51 19.52
CA SER A 106 0.78 0.46 19.93
C SER A 106 0.44 -0.51 18.78
N SER A 107 0.72 -0.09 17.54
CA SER A 107 0.45 -0.81 16.29
C SER A 107 1.65 -1.58 15.76
N LEU A 108 2.66 -1.88 16.60
CA LEU A 108 3.85 -2.68 16.25
C LEU A 108 3.51 -4.00 15.54
N ARG A 109 2.34 -4.58 15.86
CA ARG A 109 1.81 -5.80 15.23
C ARG A 109 1.21 -5.63 13.83
N MET A 110 1.01 -4.39 13.38
CA MET A 110 0.37 -4.05 12.10
C MET A 110 1.33 -3.37 11.10
N VAL A 111 2.58 -3.10 11.50
CA VAL A 111 3.59 -2.49 10.63
C VAL A 111 3.85 -3.36 9.40
N ASP A 112 3.85 -4.69 9.56
CA ASP A 112 4.01 -5.66 8.47
C ASP A 112 2.90 -5.53 7.41
N GLU A 113 1.65 -5.54 7.87
CA GLU A 113 0.47 -5.42 7.03
C GLU A 113 0.43 -4.05 6.33
N ALA A 114 0.70 -2.97 7.08
CA ALA A 114 0.71 -1.62 6.54
C ALA A 114 1.76 -1.45 5.43
N LEU A 115 2.99 -1.91 5.66
CA LEU A 115 4.06 -1.89 4.67
C LEU A 115 3.73 -2.75 3.45
N THR A 116 3.08 -3.91 3.66
CA THR A 116 2.68 -4.78 2.55
C THR A 116 1.67 -4.07 1.64
N ILE A 117 0.63 -3.47 2.21
CA ILE A 117 -0.39 -2.74 1.41
C ILE A 117 0.24 -1.51 0.74
N LEU A 118 1.05 -0.73 1.46
CA LEU A 118 1.75 0.42 0.88
C LEU A 118 2.68 0.01 -0.28
N SER A 119 3.36 -1.13 -0.19
CA SER A 119 4.22 -1.62 -1.28
C SER A 119 3.42 -1.94 -2.55
N VAL A 120 2.21 -2.51 -2.40
CA VAL A 120 1.30 -2.80 -3.51
C VAL A 120 0.75 -1.50 -4.12
N LEU A 121 0.31 -0.58 -3.27
CA LEU A 121 -0.21 0.73 -3.67
C LEU A 121 0.85 1.56 -4.38
N ALA A 122 2.10 1.52 -3.94
CA ALA A 122 3.21 2.28 -4.51
C ALA A 122 3.50 1.96 -5.99
N SER A 123 2.83 1.00 -6.62
CA SER A 123 2.89 0.79 -8.08
C SER A 123 1.93 1.66 -8.89
N ASN A 124 0.98 2.35 -8.24
CA ASN A 124 0.03 3.28 -8.86
C ASN A 124 0.46 4.75 -8.65
N LEU A 125 0.29 5.61 -9.66
CA LEU A 125 0.76 7.00 -9.62
C LEU A 125 0.06 7.86 -8.56
N ASP A 126 -1.28 7.79 -8.46
CA ASP A 126 -2.04 8.54 -7.46
C ASP A 126 -1.64 8.12 -6.04
N ALA A 127 -1.43 6.82 -5.84
CA ALA A 127 -0.95 6.28 -4.58
C ALA A 127 0.46 6.80 -4.24
N LYS A 128 1.39 6.82 -5.19
CA LYS A 128 2.73 7.39 -4.97
C LYS A 128 2.65 8.84 -4.50
N ALA A 129 1.84 9.66 -5.18
CA ALA A 129 1.65 11.06 -4.81
C ALA A 129 1.07 11.19 -3.40
N ALA A 130 0.06 10.38 -3.06
CA ALA A 130 -0.52 10.37 -1.73
C ALA A 130 0.47 9.93 -0.64
N ILE A 131 1.31 8.92 -0.91
CA ILE A 131 2.33 8.42 0.03
C ILE A 131 3.38 9.50 0.29
N VAL A 132 3.88 10.16 -0.75
CA VAL A 132 4.84 11.26 -0.58
C VAL A 132 4.23 12.42 0.20
N LYS A 133 2.99 12.80 -0.12
CA LYS A 133 2.27 13.87 0.60
C LYS A 133 2.06 13.56 2.08
N ALA A 134 1.97 12.28 2.45
CA ALA A 134 1.84 11.82 3.83
C ALA A 134 3.18 11.79 4.60
N ASN A 135 4.26 12.38 4.07
CA ASN A 135 5.57 12.47 4.70
C ASN A 135 6.14 11.11 5.17
N THR A 136 5.96 10.06 4.36
CA THR A 136 6.30 8.69 4.76
C THR A 136 7.81 8.39 4.67
N LEU A 137 8.61 9.22 4.00
CA LEU A 137 10.04 8.93 3.76
C LEU A 137 10.86 8.73 5.05
N PRO A 138 10.80 9.62 6.07
CA PRO A 138 11.54 9.41 7.31
C PRO A 138 11.13 8.13 8.04
N ALA A 139 9.83 7.82 8.08
CA ALA A 139 9.32 6.59 8.70
C ALA A 139 9.84 5.33 8.01
N LEU A 140 9.87 5.31 6.67
CA LEU A 140 10.42 4.18 5.90
C LEU A 140 11.92 3.98 6.14
N ILE A 141 12.69 5.06 6.28
CA ILE A 141 14.13 4.99 6.57
C ILE A 141 14.37 4.49 8.01
N GLY A 142 13.57 4.94 8.98
CA GLY A 142 13.62 4.41 10.35
C GLY A 142 13.33 2.91 10.39
N ILE A 143 12.29 2.46 9.68
CA ILE A 143 11.97 1.03 9.53
C ILE A 143 13.10 0.26 8.83
N LEU A 144 13.76 0.87 7.85
CA LEU A 144 14.91 0.25 7.18
C LEU A 144 16.10 0.05 8.12
N GLN A 145 16.25 0.90 9.13
CA GLN A 145 17.29 0.84 10.16
C GLN A 145 16.99 -0.21 11.24
N THR A 146 15.76 -0.24 11.76
CA THR A 146 15.42 -1.01 12.97
C THR A 146 14.47 -2.18 12.74
N GLY A 147 13.84 -2.26 11.57
CA GLY A 147 12.81 -3.25 11.26
C GLY A 147 13.36 -4.65 11.04
N GLN A 148 12.46 -5.64 11.03
CA GLN A 148 12.82 -7.02 10.70
C GLN A 148 13.06 -7.18 9.20
N ALA A 149 13.64 -8.32 8.79
CA ALA A 149 14.04 -8.58 7.40
C ALA A 149 12.92 -8.29 6.38
N ARG A 150 11.67 -8.67 6.70
CA ARG A 150 10.49 -8.40 5.86
C ARG A 150 10.09 -6.92 5.82
N ASN A 151 10.13 -6.23 6.96
CA ASN A 151 9.84 -4.79 7.00
C ASN A 151 10.84 -4.00 6.16
N ARG A 152 12.13 -4.32 6.31
CA ARG A 152 13.23 -3.69 5.58
C ARG A 152 13.12 -3.91 4.07
N GLU A 153 12.77 -5.13 3.65
CA GLU A 153 12.49 -5.45 2.24
C GLU A 153 11.33 -4.60 1.69
N ASN A 154 10.19 -4.55 2.38
CA ASN A 154 9.01 -3.80 1.94
C ASN A 154 9.27 -2.29 1.94
N ALA A 155 9.93 -1.75 2.97
CA ALA A 155 10.32 -0.34 3.03
C ALA A 155 11.21 0.03 1.85
N THR A 156 12.21 -0.80 1.53
CA THR A 156 13.07 -0.61 0.36
C THR A 156 12.28 -0.68 -0.94
N ALA A 157 11.30 -1.58 -1.06
CA ALA A 157 10.44 -1.68 -2.24
C ALA A 157 9.62 -0.40 -2.47
N ILE A 158 9.05 0.17 -1.39
CA ILE A 158 8.31 1.42 -1.45
C ILE A 158 9.25 2.56 -1.87
N LEU A 159 10.39 2.72 -1.19
CA LEU A 159 11.39 3.75 -1.50
C LEU A 159 11.86 3.67 -2.95
N LEU A 160 12.18 2.47 -3.43
CA LEU A 160 12.57 2.25 -4.82
C LEU A 160 11.47 2.66 -5.79
N SER A 161 10.21 2.31 -5.52
CA SER A 161 9.09 2.68 -6.39
C SER A 161 8.86 4.19 -6.44
N LEU A 162 9.02 4.88 -5.30
CA LEU A 162 8.87 6.33 -5.20
C LEU A 162 10.02 7.09 -5.91
N CYS A 163 11.24 6.56 -5.86
CA CYS A 163 12.44 7.27 -6.30
C CYS A 163 12.93 6.89 -7.72
N LYS A 164 12.45 5.78 -8.31
CA LYS A 164 12.99 5.21 -9.57
C LYS A 164 13.15 6.20 -10.74
N ARG A 165 12.40 7.30 -10.78
CA ARG A 165 12.42 8.30 -11.85
C ARG A 165 12.44 9.73 -11.29
N ASP A 166 12.98 9.91 -10.09
CA ASP A 166 12.89 11.17 -9.38
C ASP A 166 14.19 11.48 -8.63
N ASN A 167 15.06 12.28 -9.26
CA ASN A 167 16.38 12.61 -8.73
C ASN A 167 16.29 13.45 -7.46
N GLU A 168 15.31 14.35 -7.36
CA GLU A 168 15.12 15.16 -6.14
C GLU A 168 14.79 14.26 -4.94
N LYS A 169 13.92 13.27 -5.14
CA LYS A 169 13.61 12.27 -4.10
C LYS A 169 14.82 11.41 -3.76
N LEU A 170 15.63 11.00 -4.74
CA LEU A 170 16.88 10.27 -4.51
C LEU A 170 17.84 11.08 -3.63
N VAL A 171 18.06 12.36 -3.95
CA VAL A 171 18.88 13.27 -3.14
C VAL A 171 18.28 13.44 -1.74
N ALA A 172 16.96 13.59 -1.62
CA ALA A 172 16.28 13.74 -0.33
C ALA A 172 16.49 12.52 0.58
N ILE A 173 16.26 11.30 0.09
CA ILE A 173 16.48 10.09 0.90
C ILE A 173 17.97 9.88 1.21
N GLY A 174 18.87 10.32 0.32
CA GLY A 174 20.31 10.34 0.56
C GLY A 174 20.68 11.21 1.77
N ARG A 175 20.15 12.44 1.81
CA ARG A 175 20.32 13.38 2.94
C ARG A 175 19.71 12.86 4.25
N LEU A 176 18.66 12.06 4.18
CA LEU A 176 18.05 11.38 5.34
C LEU A 176 18.84 10.15 5.82
N GLY A 177 20.00 9.85 5.22
CA GLY A 177 20.89 8.79 5.71
C GLY A 177 20.50 7.37 5.28
N VAL A 178 19.80 7.21 4.14
CA VAL A 178 19.35 5.89 3.66
C VAL A 178 20.49 4.95 3.22
N VAL A 179 21.69 5.48 2.94
CA VAL A 179 22.80 4.72 2.32
C VAL A 179 23.31 3.60 3.22
N MET A 180 23.61 3.88 4.49
CA MET A 180 24.14 2.88 5.42
C MET A 180 23.16 1.73 5.67
N PRO A 181 21.85 1.98 5.92
CA PRO A 181 20.85 0.92 6.05
C PRO A 181 20.69 0.05 4.80
N LEU A 182 20.83 0.64 3.59
CA LEU A 182 20.80 -0.11 2.34
C LEU A 182 22.05 -0.99 2.17
N MET A 183 23.24 -0.49 2.53
CA MET A 183 24.48 -1.28 2.50
C MET A 183 24.45 -2.45 3.49
N ASP A 184 23.83 -2.27 4.65
CA ASP A 184 23.59 -3.40 5.57
C ASP A 184 22.60 -4.40 4.95
N LEU A 185 21.52 -3.91 4.33
CA LEU A 185 20.51 -4.78 3.71
C LEU A 185 21.08 -5.62 2.56
N THR A 186 22.02 -5.11 1.77
CA THR A 186 22.66 -5.90 0.70
C THR A 186 23.50 -7.06 1.25
N LYS A 187 23.99 -6.98 2.48
CA LYS A 187 24.76 -8.04 3.15
C LYS A 187 23.85 -9.00 3.91
N ASN A 188 22.96 -8.44 4.72
CA ASN A 188 22.22 -9.15 5.77
C ASN A 188 20.72 -9.31 5.48
N GLY A 189 20.23 -8.83 4.33
CA GLY A 189 18.82 -8.91 3.94
C GLY A 189 18.38 -10.23 3.33
N THR A 190 17.08 -10.35 3.10
CA THR A 190 16.51 -11.40 2.25
C THR A 190 17.02 -11.26 0.81
N GLU A 191 16.96 -12.32 0.02
CA GLU A 191 17.38 -12.27 -1.38
C GLU A 191 16.64 -11.18 -2.19
N ARG A 192 15.34 -11.01 -1.93
CA ARG A 192 14.53 -9.96 -2.54
C ARG A 192 14.89 -8.56 -2.04
N GLY A 193 15.21 -8.42 -0.75
CA GLY A 193 15.67 -7.18 -0.13
C GLY A 193 17.01 -6.74 -0.70
N LYS A 194 17.97 -7.67 -0.81
CA LYS A 194 19.30 -7.44 -1.40
C LYS A 194 19.20 -6.86 -2.81
N ARG A 195 18.45 -7.51 -3.71
CA ARG A 195 18.28 -7.03 -5.09
C ARG A 195 17.70 -5.61 -5.16
N LYS A 196 16.71 -5.30 -4.33
CA LYS A 196 16.09 -3.97 -4.27
C LYS A 196 17.03 -2.92 -3.70
N ALA A 197 17.77 -3.26 -2.65
CA ALA A 197 18.75 -2.37 -2.04
C ALA A 197 19.88 -2.04 -3.02
N THR A 198 20.41 -3.04 -3.73
CA THR A 198 21.41 -2.82 -4.78
C THR A 198 20.87 -1.89 -5.87
N SER A 199 19.66 -2.15 -6.35
CA SER A 199 19.03 -1.30 -7.37
C SER A 199 18.87 0.16 -6.91
N LEU A 200 18.46 0.37 -5.65
CA LEU A 200 18.29 1.72 -5.09
C LEU A 200 19.65 2.43 -4.87
N LEU A 201 20.68 1.71 -4.42
CA LEU A 201 22.04 2.24 -4.29
C LEU A 201 22.63 2.65 -5.64
N GLU A 202 22.39 1.89 -6.70
CA GLU A 202 22.81 2.26 -8.06
C GLU A 202 22.15 3.54 -8.53
N LEU A 203 20.85 3.71 -8.26
CA LEU A 203 20.13 4.95 -8.59
C LEU A 203 20.66 6.14 -7.79
N LEU A 204 20.91 5.96 -6.49
CA LEU A 204 21.50 7.00 -5.63
C LEU A 204 22.89 7.42 -6.14
N ARG A 205 23.73 6.46 -6.55
CA ARG A 205 25.04 6.76 -7.14
C ARG A 205 24.92 7.60 -8.41
N LYS A 206 23.98 7.25 -9.30
CA LYS A 206 23.75 7.99 -10.55
C LYS A 206 23.20 9.39 -10.32
N ALA A 207 22.39 9.61 -9.27
CA ALA A 207 21.82 10.91 -8.96
C ALA A 207 22.82 11.89 -8.30
N CYS A 208 23.94 11.39 -7.77
CA CYS A 208 25.01 12.19 -7.19
C CYS A 208 26.14 12.55 -8.18
N GLN A 209 26.06 12.10 -9.44
CA GLN A 209 26.97 12.43 -10.52
C GLN A 209 26.42 13.60 -11.35
#